data_AF-A0A4Z2ES06-F1
#
_entry.id   AF-A0A4Z2ES06-F1
#
_cell.length_a   1.000
_cell.length_b   1.000
_cell.length_c   1.000
_cell.angle_alpha   90.00
_cell.angle_beta   90.00
_cell.angle_gamma   90.00
#
_symmetry.space_group_name_H-M   'P 1'
#
loop_
_entity.id
_entity.type
_entity.pdbx_description
1 polymer ?
#
loop_
_entity_poly.entity_id
_entity_poly.type
_entity_poly.pdbx_seq_one_letter_code
_entity_poly.pdbx_strand_id
1 'polypeptide(L)'
;MSSTSRVVTHDVPVDIVPRRLWHEFKEPSMPDFHVSVYLPPLKTMKNVVDRMKNLSNFLVMEANLSGEMNLKIETDLVSVTTHFKDLGNPPWGKTSFLSAQLFVCRRRS
;
A
#
# COMPACT_ATOMS: atom_id res chain seq x y z
N MET A 1 31.75 4.76 36.53
CA MET A 1 30.76 5.43 35.65
C MET A 1 29.50 4.56 35.67
N SER A 2 28.43 5.01 36.32
CA SER A 2 27.24 4.20 36.58
C SER A 2 26.44 3.96 35.31
N SER A 3 26.30 2.70 34.90
CA SER A 3 25.41 2.26 33.84
C SER A 3 23.96 2.33 34.30
N THR A 4 23.31 3.49 34.13
CA THR A 4 21.89 3.67 34.44
C THR A 4 21.05 3.00 33.34
N SER A 5 20.58 1.77 33.58
CA SER A 5 19.61 1.09 32.73
C SER A 5 18.27 1.82 32.80
N ARG A 6 17.84 2.46 31.72
CA ARG A 6 16.51 3.07 31.60
C ARG A 6 15.53 1.99 31.15
N VAL A 7 14.69 1.51 32.07
CA VAL A 7 13.58 0.61 31.77
C VAL A 7 12.38 1.47 31.36
N VAL A 8 11.88 1.27 30.14
CA VAL A 8 10.68 1.96 29.64
C VAL A 8 9.56 0.93 29.51
N THR A 9 8.61 0.97 30.44
CA THR A 9 7.39 0.14 30.40
C THR A 9 6.37 0.81 29.48
N HIS A 10 5.82 0.06 28.52
CA HIS A 10 4.74 0.52 27.64
C HIS A 10 3.48 -0.29 27.97
N ASP A 11 2.51 0.33 28.63
CA ASP A 11 1.20 -0.26 28.86
C ASP A 11 0.30 0.02 27.66
N VAL A 12 0.18 -0.97 26.76
CA VAL A 12 -0.76 -0.91 25.64
C VAL A 12 -2.02 -1.67 26.04
N PRO A 13 -3.17 -1.00 26.21
CA PRO A 13 -4.42 -1.68 26.54
C PRO A 13 -4.83 -2.58 25.37
N VAL A 14 -5.22 -3.83 25.69
CA VAL A 14 -5.68 -4.80 24.70
C VAL A 14 -7.13 -5.18 24.99
N ASP A 15 -7.97 -5.04 23.97
CA ASP A 15 -9.35 -5.52 24.00
C ASP A 15 -9.42 -6.95 23.47
N ILE A 16 -9.99 -7.86 24.26
CA ILE A 16 -10.13 -9.26 23.88
C ILE A 16 -11.31 -9.38 22.93
N VAL A 17 -11.04 -9.63 21.64
CA VAL A 17 -12.08 -9.90 20.65
C VAL A 17 -12.60 -11.34 20.82
N PRO A 18 -13.90 -11.55 21.11
CA PRO A 18 -14.50 -12.88 21.20
C PRO A 18 -14.38 -13.66 19.88
N ARG A 19 -14.14 -14.98 19.97
CA ARG A 19 -13.95 -15.87 18.80
C ARG A 19 -15.08 -15.84 17.77
N ARG A 20 -16.29 -15.47 18.18
CA ARG A 20 -17.46 -15.32 17.30
C ARG A 20 -17.29 -14.21 16.25
N LEU A 21 -16.57 -13.14 16.60
CA LEU A 21 -16.33 -11.98 15.73
C LEU A 21 -15.08 -12.15 14.86
N TRP A 22 -14.26 -13.18 15.08
CA TRP A 22 -13.01 -13.40 14.34
C TRP A 22 -13.21 -13.61 12.84
N HIS A 23 -14.42 -13.98 12.40
CA HIS A 23 -14.76 -14.08 10.99
C HIS A 23 -14.71 -12.72 10.28
N GLU A 24 -15.01 -11.62 10.97
CA GLU A 24 -14.97 -10.25 10.44
C GLU A 24 -13.54 -9.69 10.40
N PHE A 25 -12.63 -10.23 11.22
CA PHE A 25 -11.21 -9.87 11.23
C PHE A 25 -10.37 -10.73 10.30
N LYS A 26 -11.00 -11.54 9.44
CA LYS A 26 -10.28 -12.33 8.45
C LYS A 26 -9.76 -11.40 7.36
N GLU A 27 -8.47 -11.51 7.06
CA GLU A 27 -7.86 -10.77 5.95
C GLU A 27 -8.62 -11.06 4.65
N PRO A 28 -9.06 -10.03 3.91
CA PRO A 28 -9.75 -10.23 2.66
C PRO A 28 -8.84 -10.99 1.68
N SER A 29 -9.42 -11.95 0.96
CA SER A 29 -8.67 -12.63 -0.10
C SER A 29 -8.28 -11.61 -1.15
N MET A 30 -7.00 -11.59 -1.55
CA MET A 30 -6.52 -10.72 -2.60
C MET A 30 -7.28 -11.05 -3.91
N PRO A 31 -8.08 -10.12 -4.45
CA PRO A 31 -8.78 -10.34 -5.71
C PRO A 31 -7.77 -10.34 -6.87
N ASP A 32 -8.20 -10.82 -8.03
CA ASP A 32 -7.37 -10.81 -9.24
C ASP A 32 -7.06 -9.38 -9.70
N PHE A 33 -5.83 -9.15 -10.16
CA PHE A 33 -5.35 -7.87 -10.65
C PHE A 33 -4.78 -8.01 -12.05
N HIS A 34 -5.36 -7.28 -13.01
CA HIS A 34 -4.90 -7.28 -14.40
C HIS A 34 -3.58 -6.53 -14.62
N VAL A 35 -3.27 -5.55 -13.77
CA VAL A 35 -2.07 -4.71 -13.87
C VAL A 35 -1.35 -4.69 -12.54
N SER A 36 -0.04 -4.94 -12.58
CA SER A 36 0.84 -4.80 -11.42
C SER A 36 2.09 -3.97 -11.76
N VAL A 37 2.42 -3.04 -10.88
CA VAL A 37 3.56 -2.12 -11.00
C VAL A 37 4.16 -1.92 -9.61
N TYR A 38 5.47 -1.77 -9.50
CA TYR A 38 6.08 -1.36 -8.24
C TYR A 38 5.72 0.09 -7.92
N LEU A 39 5.53 0.36 -6.63
CA LEU A 39 5.30 1.72 -6.17
C LEU A 39 6.60 2.54 -6.27
N PRO A 40 6.53 3.80 -6.72
CA PRO A 40 7.65 4.72 -6.59
C PRO A 40 7.97 4.96 -5.10
N PRO A 41 9.13 5.58 -4.79
CA PRO A 41 9.48 5.92 -3.41
C PRO A 41 8.35 6.69 -2.71
N LEU A 42 7.88 6.15 -1.58
CA LEU A 42 6.73 6.70 -0.84
C LEU A 42 6.93 8.17 -0.40
N LYS A 43 8.18 8.58 -0.19
CA LYS A 43 8.51 9.99 0.10
C LYS A 43 8.13 10.91 -1.06
N THR A 44 8.49 10.53 -2.28
CA THR A 44 8.18 11.29 -3.49
C THR A 44 6.68 11.26 -3.76
N MET A 45 6.05 10.09 -3.64
CA MET A 45 4.60 9.95 -3.80
C MET A 45 3.83 10.83 -2.82
N LYS A 46 4.20 10.80 -1.52
CA LYS A 46 3.60 11.66 -0.50
C LYS A 46 3.72 13.14 -0.86
N ASN A 47 4.90 13.60 -1.27
CA ASN A 47 5.11 15.00 -1.64
C ASN A 47 4.25 15.42 -2.84
N VAL A 48 4.09 14.55 -3.83
CA VAL A 48 3.24 14.80 -5.01
C VAL A 48 1.77 14.84 -4.59
N VAL A 49 1.30 13.82 -3.86
CA VAL A 49 -0.08 13.73 -3.36
C VAL A 49 -0.43 14.91 -2.45
N ASP A 50 0.50 15.40 -1.63
CA ASP A 50 0.25 16.54 -0.74
C ASP A 50 0.05 17.86 -1.50
N ARG A 51 0.73 18.03 -2.63
CA ARG A 51 0.50 19.17 -3.54
C ARG A 51 -0.79 19.02 -4.33
N MET A 52 -1.07 17.80 -4.76
CA MET A 52 -2.23 17.40 -5.55
C MET A 52 -3.55 17.50 -4.77
N LYS A 53 -3.58 17.03 -3.52
CA LYS A 53 -4.78 17.08 -2.66
C LYS A 53 -5.26 18.51 -2.37
N ASN A 54 -4.35 19.48 -2.44
CA ASN A 54 -4.68 20.90 -2.26
C ASN A 54 -5.51 21.46 -3.41
N LEU A 55 -5.44 20.82 -4.59
CA LEU A 55 -6.23 21.20 -5.76
C LEU A 55 -7.59 20.49 -5.76
N SER A 56 -7.64 19.21 -5.38
CA SER A 56 -8.87 18.43 -5.39
C SER A 56 -8.82 17.24 -4.42
N ASN A 57 -9.99 16.80 -3.94
CA ASN A 57 -10.14 15.59 -3.12
C ASN A 57 -10.15 14.30 -3.96
N PHE A 58 -10.22 14.40 -5.28
CA PHE A 58 -10.27 13.28 -6.21
C PHE A 58 -8.94 13.13 -6.96
N LEU A 59 -8.37 11.94 -6.85
CA LEU A 59 -7.15 11.55 -7.54
C LEU A 59 -7.47 10.34 -8.42
N VAL A 60 -7.13 10.44 -9.70
CA VAL A 60 -7.14 9.32 -10.64
C VAL A 60 -5.73 8.74 -10.70
N MET A 61 -5.63 7.44 -10.50
CA MET A 61 -4.37 6.71 -10.53
C MET A 61 -4.43 5.66 -11.62
N GLU A 62 -3.52 5.73 -12.57
CA GLU A 62 -3.41 4.79 -13.68
C GLU A 62 -2.05 4.08 -13.59
N ALA A 63 -2.02 2.81 -13.95
CA ALA A 63 -0.79 2.03 -14.01
C ALA A 63 -0.74 1.26 -15.33
N ASN A 64 0.47 1.09 -15.86
CA ASN A 64 0.74 0.36 -17.09
C ASN A 64 1.63 -0.87 -16.83
N LEU A 65 1.48 -1.89 -17.66
CA LEU A 65 2.33 -3.10 -17.68
C LEU A 65 3.73 -2.83 -18.26
N SER A 66 4.00 -1.61 -18.71
CA SER A 66 5.31 -1.15 -19.21
C SER A 66 6.19 -0.49 -18.16
N GLY A 67 5.74 -0.44 -16.90
CA GLY A 67 6.52 0.16 -15.81
C GLY A 67 6.29 1.66 -15.65
N GLU A 68 5.12 2.12 -16.07
CA GLU A 68 4.69 3.50 -15.93
C GLU A 68 3.47 3.60 -15.03
N MET A 69 3.40 4.65 -14.22
CA MET A 69 2.29 4.96 -13.33
C MET A 69 1.97 6.45 -13.44
N ASN A 70 0.70 6.78 -13.62
CA ASN A 70 0.23 8.15 -13.75
C ASN A 70 -0.69 8.53 -12.60
N LEU A 71 -0.47 9.70 -12.03
CA LEU A 71 -1.36 10.34 -11.08
C LEU A 71 -1.95 11.57 -11.73
N LYS A 72 -3.27 11.60 -11.88
CA LYS A 72 -4.02 12.65 -12.55
C LYS A 72 -5.00 13.29 -11.58
N ILE A 73 -5.04 14.61 -11.58
CA ILE A 73 -6.10 15.40 -10.96
C ILE A 73 -6.71 16.27 -12.03
N GLU A 74 -8.02 16.23 -12.11
CA GLU A 74 -8.82 17.04 -13.02
C GLU A 74 -9.80 17.86 -12.18
N THR A 75 -9.78 19.18 -12.38
CA THR A 75 -10.66 20.15 -11.74
C THR A 75 -11.10 21.18 -12.78
N ASP A 76 -12.10 22.00 -12.44
CA ASP A 76 -12.66 23.00 -13.36
C ASP A 76 -11.65 24.07 -13.80
N LEU A 77 -10.57 24.26 -13.04
CA LEU A 77 -9.57 25.31 -13.28
C LEU A 77 -8.22 24.77 -13.75
N VAL A 78 -7.81 23.59 -13.30
CA VAL A 78 -6.49 23.03 -13.58
C VAL A 78 -6.51 21.50 -13.65
N SER A 79 -5.78 20.95 -14.62
CA SER A 79 -5.46 19.53 -14.69
C SER A 79 -3.97 19.33 -14.41
N VAL A 80 -3.64 18.53 -13.39
CA VAL A 80 -2.25 18.19 -13.07
C VAL A 80 -2.05 16.70 -13.27
N THR A 81 -1.08 16.35 -14.12
CA THR A 81 -0.69 14.95 -14.33
C THR A 81 0.77 14.78 -13.95
N THR A 82 1.06 13.79 -13.10
CA THR A 82 2.41 13.35 -12.78
C THR A 82 2.63 11.96 -13.36
N HIS A 83 3.67 11.85 -14.17
CA HIS A 83 4.09 10.61 -14.79
C HIS A 83 5.30 10.04 -14.04
N PHE A 84 5.15 8.84 -13.49
CA PHE A 84 6.25 8.06 -12.95
C PHE A 84 6.66 7.01 -13.98
N LYS A 85 7.91 7.08 -14.41
CA LYS A 85 8.53 6.14 -15.36
C LYS A 85 9.57 5.29 -14.65
N ASP A 86 10.04 4.24 -15.31
CA ASP A 86 11.09 3.34 -14.81
C ASP A 86 10.70 2.58 -13.52
N LEU A 87 9.41 2.30 -13.35
CA LEU A 87 8.95 1.42 -12.28
C LEU A 87 9.08 -0.02 -12.76
N GLY A 88 9.70 -0.89 -11.98
CA GLY A 88 9.72 -2.30 -12.34
C GLY A 88 8.31 -2.90 -12.31
N ASN A 89 8.06 -3.88 -13.17
CA ASN A 89 6.86 -4.69 -13.13
C ASN A 89 7.22 -6.03 -12.52
N PRO A 90 6.53 -6.46 -11.47
CA PRO A 90 6.75 -7.79 -10.98
C PRO A 90 6.25 -8.85 -11.99
N PRO A 91 6.97 -9.98 -12.13
CA PRO A 91 6.63 -11.02 -13.09
C PRO A 91 5.38 -11.84 -12.71
N TRP A 92 4.82 -11.66 -11.51
CA TRP A 92 3.66 -12.42 -11.04
C TRP A 92 2.37 -12.16 -11.82
N GLY A 93 2.30 -11.11 -12.65
CA GLY A 93 1.18 -10.88 -13.57
C GLY A 93 1.04 -11.94 -14.68
N LYS A 94 2.03 -12.82 -14.88
CA LYS A 94 1.98 -13.93 -15.87
C LYS A 94 1.77 -15.31 -15.25
N THR A 95 1.87 -15.42 -13.93
CA THR A 95 1.68 -16.69 -13.22
C THR A 95 0.40 -16.60 -12.41
N SER A 96 -0.67 -16.95 -13.10
CA SER A 96 -1.96 -17.37 -12.55
C SER A 96 -1.89 -17.87 -11.10
N PHE A 97 -2.67 -17.23 -10.22
CA PHE A 97 -3.62 -17.80 -9.25
C PHE A 97 -3.24 -18.96 -8.31
N LEU A 98 -2.08 -19.60 -8.43
CA LEU A 98 -1.74 -20.84 -7.72
C LEU A 98 -0.76 -20.62 -6.55
N SER A 99 -0.17 -19.44 -6.39
CA SER A 99 0.83 -19.19 -5.35
C SER A 99 0.47 -18.10 -4.33
N ALA A 100 -0.56 -17.28 -4.56
CA ALA A 100 -0.96 -16.23 -3.61
C ALA A 100 -1.48 -16.80 -2.27
N GLN A 101 -1.84 -18.09 -2.24
CA GLN A 101 -2.24 -18.77 -1.00
C GLN A 101 -1.06 -19.19 -0.11
N LEU A 102 0.19 -19.12 -0.59
CA LEU A 102 1.37 -19.50 0.20
C LEU A 102 1.94 -18.37 1.08
N PHE A 103 1.63 -17.10 0.81
CA PHE A 103 2.23 -15.99 1.56
C PHE A 103 1.43 -15.47 2.75
N VAL A 104 0.13 -15.79 2.87
CA VAL A 104 -0.71 -15.28 3.97
C VAL A 104 -0.58 -16.11 5.26
N CYS A 105 0.07 -17.29 5.26
CA CYS A 105 0.27 -18.02 6.51
C CYS A 105 1.58 -18.82 6.55
N ARG A 106 2.69 -18.11 6.73
CA ARG A 106 3.82 -18.66 7.49
C ARG A 106 3.95 -17.88 8.79
N ARG A 107 2.99 -18.12 9.71
CA ARG A 107 3.26 -18.00 11.14
C ARG A 107 4.51 -18.84 11.42
N ARG A 108 5.61 -18.16 11.76
CA ARG A 108 6.75 -18.77 12.43
C ARG A 108 6.21 -19.59 13.61
N SER A 109 6.42 -20.90 13.57
CA SER A 109 6.57 -21.69 14.78
C SER A 109 8.03 -21.70 15.18
#